data_AF-A0A964UHF7-F1
#
_entry.id   AF-A0A964UHF7-F1
#
_cell.length_a   1.000
_cell.length_b   1.000
_cell.length_c   1.000
_cell.angle_alpha   90.00
_cell.angle_beta   90.00
_cell.angle_gamma   90.00
#
_symmetry.space_group_name_H-M   'P 1'
#
loop_
_entity.id
_entity.type
_entity.pdbx_description
1 polymer ?
#
loop_
_entity_poly.entity_id
_entity_poly.type
_entity_poly.pdbx_seq_one_letter_code
_entity_poly.pdbx_strand_id
1 'polypeptide(L)'
;MDDWLKQVPPHIGHYLAGFVDGEGSFNVSLRKLDDRTLGWQVVLTLNVAQREKTVLALCKKHIGCGRLQERKDGVWYFVVSNPTALQTRVIPFFKRFNFLSAQKKKNFSVFCRIAELVFNDAHHTPEGLMQIIELREQLNVGRGRKRKYSLDDYLQAVAENPQRLHARAVARKKRNER
;
A
#
# COMPACT_ATOMS: atom_id res chain seq x y z
N MET A 1 -10.62 -15.57 12.54
CA MET A 1 -9.33 -14.87 12.80
C MET A 1 -8.23 -15.89 12.58
N ASP A 2 -7.31 -15.63 11.65
CA ASP A 2 -6.25 -16.57 11.27
C ASP A 2 -5.38 -16.98 12.45
N ASP A 3 -4.91 -18.23 12.45
CA ASP A 3 -4.18 -18.79 13.60
C ASP A 3 -2.86 -18.10 13.88
N TRP A 4 -2.17 -17.60 12.86
CA TRP A 4 -0.95 -16.80 13.04
C TRP A 4 -1.23 -15.51 13.82
N LEU A 5 -2.39 -14.89 13.60
CA LEU A 5 -2.71 -13.61 14.20
C LEU A 5 -2.93 -13.80 15.68
N LYS A 6 -3.65 -14.85 16.11
CA LYS A 6 -3.90 -15.18 17.52
C LYS A 6 -2.61 -15.33 18.32
N GLN A 7 -1.54 -15.82 17.70
CA GLN A 7 -0.23 -16.02 18.34
C GLN A 7 0.51 -14.71 18.66
N VAL A 8 0.08 -13.56 18.12
CA VAL A 8 0.65 -12.25 18.48
C VAL A 8 0.16 -11.85 19.88
N PRO A 9 1.07 -11.68 20.87
CA PRO A 9 0.69 -11.26 22.21
C PRO A 9 0.05 -9.86 22.19
N PRO A 10 -1.05 -9.61 22.94
CA PRO A 10 -1.76 -8.34 22.88
C PRO A 10 -0.88 -7.11 23.15
N HIS A 11 0.00 -7.17 24.16
CA HIS A 11 0.88 -6.05 24.49
C HIS A 11 1.85 -5.70 23.35
N ILE A 12 2.39 -6.70 22.65
CA ILE A 12 3.22 -6.49 21.46
C ILE A 12 2.39 -5.92 20.31
N GLY A 13 1.21 -6.49 20.06
CA GLY A 13 0.33 -6.04 18.99
C GLY A 13 -0.09 -4.58 19.14
N HIS A 14 -0.54 -4.18 20.33
CA HIS A 14 -0.90 -2.80 20.63
C HIS A 14 0.32 -1.86 20.59
N TYR A 15 1.49 -2.29 21.09
CA TYR A 15 2.72 -1.50 20.98
C TYR A 15 3.09 -1.23 19.52
N LEU A 16 3.11 -2.26 18.66
CA LEU A 16 3.42 -2.09 17.24
C LEU A 16 2.36 -1.26 16.51
N ALA A 17 1.08 -1.43 16.86
CA ALA A 17 0.02 -0.60 16.32
C ALA A 17 0.20 0.87 16.69
N GLY A 18 0.50 1.18 17.95
CA GLY A 18 0.83 2.53 18.41
C GLY A 18 2.08 3.10 17.75
N PHE A 19 3.13 2.29 17.58
CA PHE A 19 4.34 2.70 16.88
C PHE A 19 4.06 3.06 15.41
N VAL A 20 3.30 2.22 14.70
CA VAL A 20 2.87 2.51 13.32
C VAL A 20 1.87 3.68 13.27
N ASP A 21 1.13 3.94 14.35
CA ASP A 21 0.27 5.10 14.46
C ASP A 21 1.09 6.41 14.40
N GLY A 22 2.21 6.47 15.12
CA GLY A 22 3.15 7.59 15.08
C GLY A 22 4.01 7.64 13.80
N GLU A 23 4.75 6.57 13.52
CA GLU A 23 5.85 6.56 12.53
C GLU A 23 5.47 5.94 11.18
N GLY A 24 4.32 5.26 11.11
CA GLY A 24 3.91 4.52 9.92
C GLY A 24 3.23 5.38 8.85
N SER A 25 3.23 4.91 7.62
CA SER A 25 2.56 5.58 6.51
C SER A 25 2.00 4.57 5.50
N PHE A 26 0.68 4.57 5.38
CA PHE A 26 -0.04 3.85 4.32
C PHE A 26 -0.08 4.70 3.07
N ASN A 27 0.46 4.19 1.97
CA ASN A 27 0.64 4.93 0.73
C ASN A 27 0.10 4.15 -0.46
N VAL A 28 -0.46 4.89 -1.41
CA VAL A 28 -0.88 4.39 -2.72
C VAL A 28 -0.24 5.27 -3.78
N SER A 29 0.55 4.72 -4.67
CA SER A 29 1.22 5.46 -5.75
C SER A 29 0.84 4.89 -7.11
N LEU A 30 0.95 5.74 -8.14
CA LEU A 30 0.80 5.34 -9.52
C LEU A 30 2.19 5.25 -10.16
N ARG A 31 2.36 4.31 -11.09
CA ARG A 31 3.53 4.20 -11.94
C ARG A 31 3.07 4.03 -13.38
N LYS A 32 3.66 4.79 -14.31
CA LYS A 32 3.52 4.52 -15.74
C LYS A 32 4.25 3.23 -16.07
N LEU A 33 3.57 2.34 -16.78
CA LEU A 33 4.11 1.08 -17.27
C LEU A 33 3.47 0.81 -18.63
N ASP A 34 4.24 0.99 -19.70
CA ASP A 34 3.74 0.92 -21.07
C ASP A 34 3.20 -0.46 -21.43
N ASP A 35 3.69 -1.51 -20.76
CA ASP A 35 3.29 -2.91 -20.90
C ASP A 35 1.94 -3.25 -20.25
N ARG A 36 1.33 -2.31 -19.52
CA ARG A 36 -0.02 -2.45 -18.95
C ARG A 36 -1.04 -1.98 -19.95
N THR A 37 -2.17 -2.68 -20.01
CA THR A 37 -3.31 -2.32 -20.87
C THR A 37 -3.70 -0.86 -20.70
N LEU A 38 -3.91 -0.42 -19.46
CA LEU A 38 -4.21 0.97 -19.14
C LEU A 38 -2.97 1.88 -19.03
N GLY A 39 -1.75 1.35 -19.18
CA GLY A 39 -0.51 2.14 -19.04
C GLY A 39 -0.11 2.47 -17.60
N TRP A 40 -0.87 1.99 -16.61
CA TRP A 40 -0.69 2.35 -15.21
C TRP A 40 -0.62 1.13 -14.29
N GLN A 41 0.18 1.25 -13.23
CA GLN A 41 0.22 0.34 -12.11
C GLN A 41 -0.09 1.09 -10.81
N VAL A 42 -1.04 0.54 -10.05
CA VAL A 42 -1.31 0.93 -8.66
C VAL A 42 -0.33 0.19 -7.74
N VAL A 43 0.38 0.93 -6.91
CA VAL A 43 1.33 0.38 -5.93
C VAL A 43 0.91 0.77 -4.52
N LEU A 44 0.47 -0.22 -3.76
CA LEU A 44 0.15 -0.12 -2.34
C LEU A 44 1.42 -0.31 -1.51
N THR A 45 1.60 0.47 -0.44
CA THR A 45 2.76 0.31 0.44
C THR A 45 2.46 0.74 1.87
N LEU A 46 2.85 -0.07 2.85
CA LEU A 46 3.10 0.37 4.21
C LEU A 46 4.60 0.65 4.37
N ASN A 47 4.94 1.85 4.84
CA ASN A 47 6.30 2.22 5.22
C ASN A 47 6.32 2.63 6.70
N VAL A 48 7.35 2.22 7.45
CA VAL A 48 7.65 2.74 8.79
C VAL A 48 9.13 3.09 8.82
N ALA A 49 9.46 4.35 9.09
CA ALA A 49 10.84 4.84 9.06
C ALA A 49 11.35 5.05 10.48
N GLN A 50 12.56 4.62 10.79
CA GLN A 50 13.18 4.85 12.10
C GLN A 50 14.70 4.66 12.02
N ARG A 51 15.48 5.38 12.84
CA ARG A 51 16.93 5.09 12.99
C ARG A 51 17.16 3.80 13.77
N GLU A 52 16.36 3.59 14.82
CA GLU A 52 16.40 2.37 15.62
C GLU A 52 15.83 1.18 14.83
N LYS A 53 16.69 0.25 14.44
CA LYS A 53 16.34 -0.91 13.60
C LYS A 53 15.55 -1.96 14.37
N THR A 54 15.73 -2.08 15.68
CA THR A 54 15.15 -3.14 16.50
C THR A 54 13.62 -3.15 16.43
N VAL A 55 12.98 -1.98 16.55
CA VAL A 55 11.52 -1.88 16.47
C VAL A 55 10.98 -2.25 15.08
N LEU A 56 11.72 -1.90 14.01
CA LEU A 56 11.36 -2.29 12.65
C LEU A 56 11.50 -3.80 12.44
N ALA A 57 12.52 -4.42 13.04
CA ALA A 57 12.67 -5.87 13.05
C ALA A 57 11.53 -6.56 13.82
N LEU A 58 11.04 -5.97 14.92
CA LEU A 58 9.84 -6.45 15.62
C LEU A 58 8.58 -6.35 14.76
N CYS A 59 8.39 -5.25 14.02
CA CYS A 59 7.30 -5.14 13.03
C CYS A 59 7.38 -6.31 12.02
N LYS A 60 8.55 -6.52 11.40
CA LYS A 60 8.75 -7.61 10.43
C LYS A 60 8.46 -8.99 11.05
N LYS A 61 8.93 -9.25 12.26
CA LYS A 61 8.75 -10.53 12.97
C LYS A 61 7.27 -10.82 13.25
N HIS A 62 6.55 -9.88 13.86
CA HIS A 62 5.18 -10.13 14.35
C HIS A 62 4.10 -9.96 13.28
N ILE A 63 4.32 -9.10 12.29
CA ILE A 63 3.45 -9.03 11.10
C ILE A 63 3.80 -10.19 10.15
N GLY A 64 5.05 -10.67 10.19
CA GLY A 64 5.50 -11.85 9.46
C GLY A 64 5.53 -11.65 7.94
N CYS A 65 5.82 -10.42 7.49
CA CYS A 65 6.05 -10.07 6.10
C CYS A 65 6.91 -8.79 5.99
N GLY A 66 7.22 -8.36 4.77
CA GLY A 66 7.95 -7.11 4.51
C GLY A 66 9.47 -7.26 4.54
N ARG A 67 10.15 -6.16 4.19
CA ARG A 67 11.61 -6.07 4.16
C ARG A 67 12.10 -4.90 4.98
N LEU A 68 13.34 -4.99 5.45
CA LEU A 68 14.07 -3.88 6.05
C LEU A 68 14.99 -3.28 4.98
N GLN A 69 14.99 -1.96 4.86
CA GLN A 69 15.83 -1.23 3.90
C GLN A 69 16.53 -0.09 4.62
N GLU A 70 17.85 -0.05 4.52
CA GLU A 70 18.66 1.05 5.04
C GLU A 70 18.82 2.15 3.99
N ARG A 71 18.81 3.40 4.45
CA ARG A 71 19.27 4.56 3.69
C ARG A 71 20.68 4.94 4.11
N LYS A 72 21.39 5.63 3.21
CA LYS A 72 22.77 6.10 3.43
C LYS A 72 22.95 7.01 4.65
N ASP A 73 21.88 7.63 5.15
CA ASP A 73 21.89 8.53 6.32
C ASP A 73 21.62 7.80 7.66
N GLY A 74 21.60 6.46 7.63
CA GLY A 74 21.37 5.61 8.81
C GLY A 74 19.90 5.46 9.20
N VAL A 75 18.95 5.96 8.40
CA VAL A 75 17.53 5.71 8.60
C VAL A 75 17.14 4.37 7.97
N TRP A 76 16.43 3.54 8.73
CA TRP A 76 15.88 2.28 8.29
C TRP A 76 14.40 2.39 7.96
N TYR A 77 13.93 1.54 7.05
CA TYR A 77 12.53 1.38 6.67
C TYR A 77 12.09 -0.06 6.85
N PHE A 78 10.97 -0.25 7.53
CA PHE A 78 10.14 -1.43 7.33
C PHE A 78 9.17 -1.16 6.18
N VAL A 79 9.24 -1.96 5.11
CA VAL A 79 8.46 -1.78 3.89
C VAL A 79 7.67 -3.04 3.55
N VAL A 80 6.36 -2.88 3.35
CA VAL A 80 5.48 -3.92 2.78
C VAL A 80 4.81 -3.36 1.53
N SER A 81 5.14 -3.93 0.37
CA SER A 81 4.59 -3.50 -0.93
C SER A 81 4.04 -4.65 -1.78
N ASN A 82 4.10 -5.89 -1.28
CA ASN A 82 3.47 -7.02 -1.93
C ASN A 82 1.96 -6.97 -1.63
N PRO A 83 1.07 -6.93 -2.64
CA PRO A 83 -0.37 -6.85 -2.41
C PRO A 83 -0.88 -8.00 -1.52
N THR A 84 -0.57 -9.26 -1.85
CA THR A 84 -1.02 -10.42 -1.08
C THR A 84 -0.63 -10.29 0.40
N ALA A 85 0.61 -9.91 0.70
CA ALA A 85 1.05 -9.69 2.09
C ALA A 85 0.33 -8.53 2.77
N LEU A 86 -0.06 -7.48 2.03
CA LEU A 86 -0.88 -6.40 2.57
C LEU A 86 -2.27 -6.92 2.96
N GLN A 87 -2.88 -7.76 2.12
CA GLN A 87 -4.21 -8.34 2.35
C GLN A 87 -4.23 -9.32 3.52
N THR A 88 -3.25 -10.23 3.56
CA THR A 88 -3.29 -11.39 4.46
C THR A 88 -2.55 -11.17 5.77
N ARG A 89 -1.69 -10.15 5.85
CA ARG A 89 -0.87 -9.88 7.04
C ARG A 89 -1.11 -8.50 7.61
N VAL A 90 -0.85 -7.46 6.82
CA VAL A 90 -0.88 -6.07 7.30
C VAL A 90 -2.30 -5.63 7.69
N ILE A 91 -3.26 -5.77 6.79
CA ILE A 91 -4.65 -5.32 7.05
C ILE A 91 -5.25 -6.08 8.25
N PRO A 92 -5.17 -7.43 8.34
CA PRO A 92 -5.68 -8.17 9.50
C PRO A 92 -5.01 -7.77 10.81
N PHE A 93 -3.69 -7.54 10.82
CA PHE A 93 -2.95 -7.12 12.01
C PHE A 93 -3.53 -5.81 12.56
N PHE A 94 -3.65 -4.78 11.72
CA PHE A 94 -4.13 -3.47 12.16
C PHE A 94 -5.65 -3.41 12.35
N LYS A 95 -6.44 -4.31 11.75
CA LYS A 95 -7.86 -4.51 12.10
C LYS A 95 -8.04 -5.10 13.50
N ARG A 96 -7.12 -5.97 13.95
CA ARG A 96 -7.16 -6.55 15.31
C ARG A 96 -6.72 -5.55 16.37
N PHE A 97 -5.55 -4.95 16.19
CA PHE A 97 -4.94 -4.13 17.24
C PHE A 97 -5.38 -2.66 17.22
N ASN A 98 -5.92 -2.19 16.09
CA ASN A 98 -6.46 -0.86 15.85
C ASN A 98 -5.46 0.29 16.02
N PHE A 99 -5.74 1.40 15.35
CA PHE A 99 -5.06 2.67 15.60
C PHE A 99 -5.84 3.49 16.61
N LEU A 100 -5.20 4.45 17.27
CA LEU A 100 -5.85 5.38 18.18
C LEU A 100 -6.04 6.76 17.53
N SER A 101 -5.07 7.24 16.76
CA SER A 101 -5.17 8.55 16.11
C SER A 101 -6.26 8.60 15.03
N ALA A 102 -7.02 9.69 15.01
CA ALA A 102 -8.10 9.88 14.04
C ALA A 102 -7.58 9.88 12.60
N GLN A 103 -6.44 10.52 12.37
CA GLN A 103 -5.84 10.61 11.04
C GLN A 103 -5.37 9.25 10.51
N LYS A 104 -4.73 8.41 11.36
CA LYS A 104 -4.32 7.07 10.93
C LYS A 104 -5.50 6.15 10.68
N LYS A 105 -6.54 6.20 11.53
CA LYS A 105 -7.80 5.47 11.30
C LYS A 105 -8.40 5.81 9.93
N LYS A 106 -8.51 7.10 9.62
CA LYS A 106 -9.00 7.57 8.31
C LYS A 106 -8.12 7.06 7.17
N ASN A 107 -6.81 7.25 7.25
CA ASN A 107 -5.88 6.81 6.21
C ASN A 107 -5.89 5.29 6.02
N PHE A 108 -5.92 4.52 7.11
CA PHE A 108 -5.98 3.07 7.06
C PHE A 108 -7.30 2.57 6.46
N SER A 109 -8.43 3.21 6.78
CA SER A 109 -9.73 2.88 6.20
C SER A 109 -9.74 3.10 4.69
N VAL A 110 -9.28 4.25 4.22
CA VAL A 110 -9.16 4.53 2.77
C VAL A 110 -8.19 3.55 2.11
N PHE A 111 -7.06 3.26 2.74
CA PHE A 111 -6.10 2.26 2.25
C PHE A 111 -6.73 0.88 2.11
N CYS A 112 -7.52 0.42 3.08
CA CYS A 112 -8.23 -0.86 3.01
C CYS A 112 -9.20 -0.93 1.82
N ARG A 113 -9.98 0.14 1.59
CA ARG A 113 -10.91 0.22 0.45
C ARG A 113 -10.19 0.13 -0.89
N ILE A 114 -9.08 0.86 -1.04
CA ILE A 114 -8.27 0.79 -2.26
C ILE A 114 -7.66 -0.61 -2.41
N ALA A 115 -7.15 -1.19 -1.31
CA ALA A 115 -6.55 -2.51 -1.35
C ALA A 115 -7.57 -3.56 -1.82
N GLU A 116 -8.80 -3.52 -1.31
CA GLU A 116 -9.90 -4.38 -1.75
C GLU A 116 -10.17 -4.28 -3.26
N LEU A 117 -10.23 -3.06 -3.82
CA LEU A 117 -10.36 -2.86 -5.28
C LEU A 117 -9.17 -3.47 -6.05
N VAL A 118 -7.95 -3.34 -5.52
CA VAL A 118 -6.76 -3.95 -6.14
C VAL A 118 -6.83 -5.48 -6.07
N PHE A 119 -7.28 -6.06 -4.96
CA PHE A 119 -7.40 -7.51 -4.79
C PHE A 119 -8.49 -8.14 -5.66
N ASN A 120 -9.55 -7.39 -5.94
CA ASN A 120 -10.62 -7.81 -6.84
C ASN A 120 -10.31 -7.47 -8.30
N ASP A 121 -9.05 -7.18 -8.64
CA ASP A 121 -8.57 -6.84 -9.98
C ASP A 121 -9.27 -5.63 -10.66
N ALA A 122 -10.03 -4.82 -9.91
CA ALA A 122 -10.77 -3.67 -10.45
C ALA A 122 -9.85 -2.60 -11.05
N HIS A 123 -8.59 -2.53 -10.60
CA HIS A 123 -7.56 -1.66 -11.17
C HIS A 123 -7.17 -1.98 -12.63
N HIS A 124 -7.67 -3.08 -13.20
CA HIS A 124 -7.54 -3.40 -14.62
C HIS A 124 -8.63 -2.80 -15.50
N THR A 125 -9.68 -2.21 -14.92
CA THR A 125 -10.71 -1.48 -15.68
C THR A 125 -10.53 0.03 -15.52
N PRO A 126 -10.90 0.84 -16.54
CA PRO A 126 -10.84 2.30 -16.44
C PRO A 126 -11.62 2.85 -15.24
N GLU A 127 -12.82 2.29 -14.98
CA GLU A 127 -13.71 2.73 -13.90
C GLU A 127 -13.12 2.41 -12.53
N GLY A 128 -12.60 1.19 -12.35
CA GLY A 128 -11.99 0.78 -11.09
C GLY A 128 -10.67 1.50 -10.82
N LEU A 129 -9.87 1.78 -11.86
CA LEU A 129 -8.67 2.61 -11.74
C LEU A 129 -9.02 4.04 -11.37
N MET A 130 -10.03 4.65 -12.00
CA MET A 130 -10.52 5.98 -11.66
C MET A 130 -10.95 6.06 -10.19
N GLN A 131 -11.77 5.10 -9.74
CA GLN A 131 -12.23 5.02 -8.35
C GLN A 131 -11.06 4.91 -7.36
N ILE A 132 -10.02 4.14 -7.69
CA ILE A 132 -8.79 4.04 -6.88
C ILE A 132 -8.08 5.39 -6.79
N ILE A 133 -7.97 6.11 -7.90
CA ILE A 133 -7.29 7.42 -7.96
C ILE A 133 -8.04 8.44 -7.10
N GLU A 134 -9.36 8.48 -7.18
CA GLU A 134 -10.20 9.37 -6.36
C GLU A 134 -10.07 9.07 -4.86
N LEU A 135 -10.13 7.79 -4.46
CA LEU A 135 -9.91 7.40 -3.07
C LEU A 135 -8.50 7.79 -2.59
N ARG A 136 -7.50 7.64 -3.46
CA ARG A 136 -6.11 8.02 -3.18
C ARG A 136 -5.95 9.51 -2.90
N GLU A 137 -6.85 10.36 -3.39
CA GLU A 137 -6.86 11.79 -3.06
C GLU A 137 -7.23 12.08 -1.60
N GLN A 138 -7.92 11.15 -0.95
CA GLN A 138 -8.29 11.25 0.46
C GLN A 138 -7.19 10.74 1.42
N LEU A 139 -6.12 10.12 0.89
CA LEU A 139 -5.00 9.59 1.67
C LEU A 139 -3.92 10.63 1.96
N ASN A 140 -3.50 10.68 3.22
CA ASN A 140 -2.39 11.51 3.70
C ASN A 140 -2.53 12.98 3.28
N VAL A 141 -3.75 13.53 3.35
CA VAL A 141 -4.04 14.94 3.03
C VAL A 141 -3.27 15.86 3.99
N GLY A 142 -2.61 16.88 3.44
CA GLY A 142 -1.87 17.87 4.21
C GLY A 142 -0.40 18.01 3.78
N ARG A 143 0.39 18.69 4.63
CA ARG A 143 1.79 19.01 4.36
C ARG A 143 2.64 17.75 4.19
N GLY A 144 3.58 17.77 3.24
CA GLY A 144 4.51 16.66 2.97
C GLY A 144 3.99 15.58 2.02
N ARG A 145 2.71 15.65 1.60
CA ARG A 145 2.16 14.77 0.56
C ARG A 145 2.87 15.04 -0.78
N LYS A 146 3.66 14.08 -1.25
CA LYS A 146 4.28 14.12 -2.58
C LYS A 146 3.72 12.99 -3.44
N ARG A 147 3.16 13.35 -4.60
CA ARG A 147 2.69 12.42 -5.62
C ARG A 147 3.49 12.67 -6.89
N LYS A 148 4.04 11.61 -7.50
CA LYS A 148 4.69 11.72 -8.81
C LYS A 148 3.66 11.93 -9.93
N TYR A 149 2.52 11.26 -9.81
CA TYR A 149 1.42 11.34 -10.77
C TYR A 149 0.08 11.61 -10.06
N SER A 150 -0.74 12.45 -10.65
CA SER A 150 -2.07 12.89 -10.21
C SER A 150 -3.19 12.23 -11.03
N LEU A 151 -4.43 12.66 -10.78
CA LEU A 151 -5.57 12.32 -11.62
C LEU A 151 -5.45 12.95 -13.02
N ASP A 152 -4.96 14.19 -13.11
CA ASP A 152 -4.79 14.89 -14.40
C ASP A 152 -3.80 14.15 -15.30
N ASP A 153 -2.72 13.61 -14.74
CA ASP A 153 -1.77 12.78 -15.50
C ASP A 153 -2.44 11.54 -16.10
N TYR A 154 -3.39 10.94 -15.38
CA TYR A 154 -4.16 9.80 -15.86
C TYR A 154 -5.13 10.22 -16.97
N LEU A 155 -5.89 11.28 -16.75
CA LEU A 155 -6.86 11.81 -17.74
C LEU A 155 -6.16 12.23 -19.04
N GLN A 156 -5.00 12.88 -18.93
CA GLN A 156 -4.18 13.25 -20.09
C GLN A 156 -3.70 12.00 -20.84
N ALA A 157 -3.20 10.98 -20.14
CA ALA A 157 -2.76 9.74 -20.78
C ALA A 157 -3.90 8.99 -21.49
N VAL A 158 -5.13 9.06 -20.95
CA VAL A 158 -6.33 8.51 -21.59
C VAL A 158 -6.69 9.30 -22.85
N ALA A 159 -6.62 10.64 -22.80
CA ALA A 159 -6.88 11.49 -23.96
C ALA A 159 -5.85 11.31 -25.08
N GLU A 160 -4.57 11.13 -24.74
CA GLU A 160 -3.48 10.87 -25.69
C GLU A 160 -3.59 9.50 -26.37
N ASN A 161 -4.17 8.50 -25.70
CA ASN A 161 -4.29 7.14 -26.23
C ASN A 161 -5.61 6.46 -25.80
N PRO A 162 -6.75 6.87 -26.37
CA PRO A 162 -8.07 6.38 -25.96
C PRO A 162 -8.27 4.89 -26.29
N GLN A 163 -7.52 4.35 -27.26
CA GLN A 163 -7.60 2.93 -27.65
C GLN A 163 -7.24 1.98 -26.50
N ARG A 164 -6.44 2.42 -25.53
CA ARG A 164 -6.07 1.64 -24.34
C ARG A 164 -7.26 1.26 -23.46
N LEU A 165 -8.34 2.03 -23.49
CA LEU A 165 -9.58 1.74 -22.75
C LEU A 165 -10.28 0.46 -23.25
N HIS A 166 -10.06 0.10 -24.51
CA HIS A 166 -10.69 -1.04 -25.18
C HIS A 166 -9.72 -2.20 -25.42
N ALA A 167 -8.43 -2.02 -25.10
CA ALA A 167 -7.42 -3.03 -25.27
C ALA A 167 -7.66 -4.22 -24.31
N ARG A 168 -7.50 -5.45 -24.80
CA ARG A 168 -7.57 -6.64 -23.95
C ARG A 168 -6.38 -6.70 -23.00
N ALA A 169 -6.58 -7.28 -21.81
CA ALA A 169 -5.49 -7.52 -20.86
C ALA A 169 -4.37 -8.32 -21.53
N VAL A 170 -3.15 -7.76 -21.61
CA VAL A 170 -1.99 -8.50 -22.14
C VAL A 170 -1.65 -9.61 -21.14
N ALA A 171 -1.68 -10.86 -21.59
CA ALA A 171 -1.34 -12.00 -20.76
C ALA A 171 0.08 -11.84 -20.19
N ARG A 172 0.18 -11.87 -18.86
CA ARG A 172 1.44 -11.65 -18.15
C ARG A 172 2.40 -12.80 -18.45
N LYS A 173 3.56 -12.54 -19.09
CA LYS A 173 4.68 -13.49 -19.05
C LYS A 173 5.02 -13.71 -17.57
N LYS A 174 4.87 -14.95 -17.09
CA LYS A 174 5.26 -15.33 -15.72
C LYS A 174 6.69 -14.86 -15.50
N ARG A 175 6.89 -13.92 -14.58
CA ARG A 175 8.22 -13.51 -14.15
C ARG A 175 8.73 -14.66 -13.29
N ASN A 176 9.67 -15.44 -13.81
CA ASN A 176 10.31 -16.51 -13.04
C ASN A 176 10.84 -15.90 -11.73
N GLU A 177 10.29 -16.38 -10.61
CA GLU A 177 10.74 -16.01 -9.27
C GLU A 177 12.10 -16.66 -9.03
N ARG A 178 13.10 -15.84 -8.70
CA ARG A 178 14.37 -16.25 -8.07
C ARG A 178 14.37 -15.65 -6.67
#